data_AF-A0A3P7EGR4-F1
#
_entry.id   AF-A0A3P7EGR4-F1
#
_cell.length_a   1.000
_cell.length_b   1.000
_cell.length_c   1.000
_cell.angle_alpha   90.00
_cell.angle_beta   90.00
_cell.angle_gamma   90.00
#
_symmetry.space_group_name_H-M   'P 1'
#
loop_
_entity.id
_entity.type
_entity.pdbx_description
1 polymer ?
#
loop_
_entity_poly.entity_id
_entity_poly.type
_entity_poly.pdbx_seq_one_letter_code
_entity_poly.pdbx_strand_id
1 'polypeptide(L)'
;MNFLRRNCNIPVNKNVYLVIHFSEPNYRISAICIRGLELEKSLWILSTFGGALSAMGDYYKHFAEKAELVSYSQLQLANNIGDPVLISRCKLYISISLMQTKRYRAAAKIIRRQYSVAKALKNQFLFHCCEGVWMKLRGIIENSRQITRNTDITLNEKFNEH
;
A
#
# COMPACT_ATOMS: atom_id res chain seq x y z
N MET A 1 -13.78 37.18 41.06
CA MET A 1 -14.65 36.41 40.16
C MET A 1 -13.94 35.11 39.83
N ASN A 2 -14.28 34.04 40.54
CA ASN A 2 -13.66 32.72 40.41
C ASN A 2 -14.15 32.02 39.13
N PHE A 3 -13.27 31.76 38.17
CA PHE A 3 -13.56 30.85 37.05
C PHE A 3 -12.48 29.77 36.92
N LEU A 4 -12.15 29.14 38.04
CA LEU A 4 -11.46 27.84 38.10
C LEU A 4 -12.44 26.80 38.65
N ARG A 5 -13.37 26.32 37.81
CA ARG A 5 -13.97 24.99 37.99
C ARG A 5 -14.78 24.59 36.75
N ARG A 6 -14.11 23.93 35.80
CA ARG A 6 -14.79 22.91 34.99
C ARG A 6 -14.03 21.60 35.17
N ASN A 7 -14.45 20.84 36.18
CA ASN A 7 -14.25 19.41 36.23
C ASN A 7 -15.00 18.79 35.05
N CYS A 8 -14.38 18.75 33.88
CA CYS A 8 -14.84 17.87 32.82
C CYS A 8 -14.13 16.53 33.01
N ASN A 9 -14.85 15.56 33.54
CA ASN A 9 -14.52 14.14 33.40
C ASN A 9 -14.57 13.80 31.91
N ILE A 10 -13.43 13.97 31.21
CA ILE A 10 -13.31 13.60 29.81
C ILE A 10 -12.91 12.13 29.76
N PRO A 11 -13.74 11.24 29.20
CA PRO A 11 -13.49 9.81 29.18
C PRO A 11 -12.22 9.46 28.41
N VAL A 12 -11.52 8.46 28.93
CA VAL A 12 -10.11 8.12 28.70
C VAL A 12 -9.85 7.46 27.33
N ASN A 13 -10.71 7.63 26.32
CA ASN A 13 -10.42 7.13 24.98
C ASN A 13 -9.65 8.17 24.15
N LYS A 14 -8.41 8.35 24.60
CA LYS A 14 -7.22 8.96 23.97
C LYS A 14 -7.40 9.54 22.56
N ASN A 15 -7.91 10.75 22.50
CA ASN A 15 -7.41 11.80 21.61
C ASN A 15 -7.49 13.13 22.38
N VAL A 16 -6.68 13.24 23.43
CA VAL A 16 -6.44 14.50 24.14
C VAL A 16 -5.29 15.22 23.42
N TYR A 17 -5.58 15.68 22.21
CA TYR A 17 -4.89 16.80 21.58
C TYR A 17 -6.01 17.66 20.99
N LEU A 18 -6.24 18.90 21.36
CA LEU A 18 -5.58 19.79 22.28
C LEU A 18 -6.58 20.95 22.37
N VAL A 19 -7.01 21.33 23.57
CA VAL A 19 -7.72 22.60 23.80
C VAL A 19 -6.68 23.70 23.61
N ILE A 20 -6.24 23.95 22.37
CA ILE A 20 -5.52 25.17 22.09
C ILE A 20 -6.55 26.25 21.86
N HIS A 21 -6.74 27.06 22.89
CA HIS A 21 -7.29 28.39 22.76
C HIS A 21 -6.41 29.20 21.81
N PHE A 22 -6.68 29.16 20.51
CA PHE A 22 -6.20 30.19 19.59
C PHE A 22 -7.42 30.95 19.07
N SER A 23 -7.55 32.18 19.58
CA SER A 23 -8.31 33.24 18.94
C SER A 23 -7.88 33.38 17.47
N GLU A 24 -8.81 33.76 16.59
CA GLU A 24 -8.50 34.22 15.22
C GLU A 24 -8.06 33.06 14.25
N PRO A 25 -7.91 33.26 12.92
CA PRO A 25 -8.03 32.24 11.86
C PRO A 25 -7.05 31.05 11.91
N ASN A 26 -6.14 31.06 12.88
CA ASN A 26 -5.27 29.96 13.28
C ASN A 26 -6.01 28.65 13.58
N TYR A 27 -7.27 28.69 14.03
CA TYR A 27 -8.04 27.47 14.31
C TYR A 27 -8.30 26.62 13.04
N ARG A 28 -8.53 27.26 11.88
CA ARG A 28 -8.78 26.53 10.63
C ARG A 28 -7.52 25.86 10.16
N ILE A 29 -6.41 26.60 10.21
CA ILE A 29 -5.09 26.09 9.84
C ILE A 29 -4.72 24.93 10.76
N SER A 30 -4.83 25.10 12.08
CA SER A 30 -4.51 24.04 13.05
C SER A 30 -5.40 22.81 12.86
N ALA A 31 -6.70 22.98 12.64
CA ALA A 31 -7.60 21.86 12.39
C ALA A 31 -7.27 21.11 11.09
N ILE A 32 -6.88 21.82 10.02
CA ILE A 32 -6.43 21.20 8.77
C ILE A 32 -5.11 20.44 9.01
N CYS A 33 -4.16 21.05 9.73
CA CYS A 33 -2.88 20.42 10.06
C CYS A 33 -3.07 19.14 10.90
N ILE A 34 -3.91 19.18 11.93
CA ILE A 34 -4.21 18.01 12.78
C ILE A 34 -4.82 16.89 11.93
N ARG A 35 -5.81 17.21 11.09
CA ARG A 35 -6.40 16.21 10.18
C ARG A 35 -5.38 15.62 9.21
N GLY A 36 -4.49 16.45 8.65
CA GLY A 36 -3.41 15.99 7.79
C GLY A 36 -2.48 15.00 8.50
N LEU A 37 -2.05 15.35 9.71
CA LEU A 37 -1.19 14.49 10.54
C LEU A 37 -1.88 13.16 10.92
N GLU A 38 -3.18 13.18 11.22
CA GLU A 38 -3.95 11.96 11.50
C GLU A 38 -4.03 11.05 10.27
N LEU A 39 -4.32 11.61 9.09
CA LEU A 39 -4.35 10.85 7.83
C LEU A 39 -2.99 10.24 7.49
N GLU A 40 -1.91 11.01 7.64
CA GLU A 40 -0.54 10.53 7.44
C GLU A 40 -0.19 9.41 8.41
N LYS A 41 -0.49 9.59 9.70
CA LYS A 41 -0.27 8.54 10.72
C LYS A 41 -0.99 7.24 10.38
N SER A 42 -2.27 7.33 10.00
CA SER A 42 -3.05 6.14 9.59
C SER A 42 -2.41 5.45 8.38
N LEU A 43 -1.97 6.21 7.39
CA LEU A 43 -1.30 5.68 6.21
C LEU A 43 0.00 4.96 6.55
N TRP A 44 0.84 5.52 7.45
CA TRP A 44 2.08 4.89 7.90
C TRP A 44 1.82 3.55 8.61
N ILE A 45 0.83 3.52 9.52
CA ILE A 45 0.44 2.28 10.21
C ILE A 45 -0.02 1.22 9.20
N LEU A 46 -0.89 1.60 8.25
CA LEU A 46 -1.35 0.70 7.20
C LEU A 46 -0.22 0.26 6.26
N SER A 47 0.80 1.08 6.04
CA SER A 47 1.95 0.71 5.21
C SER A 47 2.82 -0.34 5.86
N THR A 48 3.11 -0.20 7.15
CA THR A 48 3.84 -1.22 7.91
C THR A 48 3.05 -2.53 7.96
N PHE A 49 1.76 -2.45 8.29
CA PHE A 49 0.90 -3.62 8.36
C PHE A 49 0.69 -4.29 7.00
N GLY A 50 0.43 -3.50 5.96
CA GLY A 50 0.29 -3.97 4.57
C GLY A 50 1.57 -4.62 4.05
N GLY A 51 2.73 -4.08 4.39
CA GLY A 51 4.03 -4.69 4.08
C GLY A 51 4.18 -6.08 4.71
N ALA A 52 3.84 -6.23 5.99
CA ALA A 52 3.89 -7.52 6.69
C ALA A 52 2.91 -8.54 6.08
N LEU A 53 1.66 -8.14 5.80
CA LEU A 53 0.68 -8.99 5.13
C LEU A 53 1.13 -9.38 3.73
N SER A 54 1.70 -8.44 2.97
CA SER A 54 2.22 -8.70 1.64
C SER A 54 3.38 -9.69 1.69
N ALA A 55 4.29 -9.61 2.66
CA ALA A 55 5.37 -10.58 2.80
C ALA A 55 4.83 -12.00 3.05
N MET A 56 3.84 -12.14 3.93
CA MET A 56 3.16 -13.43 4.15
C MET A 56 2.36 -13.89 2.91
N GLY A 57 1.86 -12.94 2.11
CA GLY A 57 1.14 -13.17 0.87
C GLY A 57 1.97 -13.86 -0.22
N ASP A 58 3.30 -13.82 -0.15
CA ASP A 58 4.16 -14.57 -1.07
C ASP A 58 4.06 -16.10 -0.84
N TYR A 59 3.63 -16.53 0.35
CA TYR A 59 3.47 -17.95 0.72
C TYR A 59 2.00 -18.35 0.84
N TYR A 60 1.14 -17.43 1.27
CA TYR A 60 -0.24 -17.73 1.65
C TYR A 60 -1.23 -16.79 0.96
N LYS A 61 -2.04 -17.33 0.06
CA LYS A 61 -3.01 -16.56 -0.75
C LYS A 61 -3.94 -15.66 0.09
N HIS A 62 -4.43 -16.13 1.23
CA HIS A 62 -5.35 -15.35 2.07
C HIS A 62 -4.69 -14.10 2.69
N PHE A 63 -3.37 -14.10 2.89
CA PHE A 63 -2.64 -12.91 3.32
C PHE A 63 -2.47 -11.91 2.17
N ALA A 64 -2.30 -12.38 0.94
CA ALA A 64 -2.29 -11.52 -0.24
C ALA A 64 -3.62 -10.79 -0.44
N GLU A 65 -4.74 -11.48 -0.22
CA GLU A 65 -6.09 -10.88 -0.27
C GLU A 65 -6.28 -9.82 0.82
N LYS A 66 -5.83 -10.08 2.05
CA LYS A 66 -5.84 -9.07 3.13
C LYS A 66 -4.95 -7.87 2.80
N ALA A 67 -3.75 -8.10 2.24
CA ALA A 67 -2.86 -7.03 1.79
C ALA A 67 -3.51 -6.17 0.70
N GLU A 68 -4.27 -6.78 -0.20
CA GLU A 68 -5.02 -6.05 -1.24
C GLU A 68 -6.04 -5.09 -0.60
N LEU A 69 -6.83 -5.57 0.36
CA LEU A 69 -7.81 -4.77 1.09
C LEU A 69 -7.17 -3.59 1.84
N VAL A 70 -6.05 -3.84 2.53
CA VAL A 70 -5.27 -2.78 3.18
C VAL A 70 -4.79 -1.76 2.16
N SER A 71 -4.31 -2.20 1.00
CA SER A 71 -3.84 -1.31 -0.07
C SER A 71 -4.96 -0.44 -0.66
N TYR A 72 -6.19 -0.95 -0.74
CA TYR A 72 -7.36 -0.14 -1.11
C TYR A 72 -7.69 0.92 -0.07
N SER A 73 -7.64 0.57 1.23
CA SER A 73 -7.82 1.55 2.31
C SER A 73 -6.75 2.64 2.28
N GLN A 74 -5.49 2.25 2.03
CA GLN A 74 -4.40 3.21 1.84
C GLN A 74 -4.64 4.11 0.63
N LEU A 75 -5.12 3.57 -0.49
CA LEU A 75 -5.44 4.35 -1.68
C LEU A 75 -6.54 5.39 -1.40
N GLN A 76 -7.56 5.03 -0.63
CA GLN A 76 -8.61 5.97 -0.23
C GLN A 76 -8.04 7.12 0.62
N LEU A 77 -7.19 6.82 1.61
CA LEU A 77 -6.51 7.84 2.41
C LEU A 77 -5.58 8.71 1.54
N ALA A 78 -4.83 8.10 0.62
CA ALA A 78 -3.93 8.79 -0.29
C ALA A 78 -4.66 9.78 -1.20
N ASN A 79 -5.86 9.41 -1.68
CA ASN A 79 -6.71 10.31 -2.46
C ASN A 79 -7.19 11.50 -1.62
N ASN A 80 -7.47 11.30 -0.33
CA ASN A 80 -7.86 12.39 0.58
C ASN A 80 -6.70 13.35 0.87
N ILE A 81 -5.47 12.82 0.95
CA ILE A 81 -4.24 13.63 1.10
C ILE A 81 -3.92 14.37 -0.21
N GLY A 82 -4.19 13.75 -1.36
CA GLY A 82 -3.97 14.35 -2.68
C GLY A 82 -2.54 14.22 -3.21
N ASP A 83 -1.67 13.42 -2.59
CA ASP A 83 -0.31 13.18 -3.09
C ASP A 83 -0.32 12.15 -4.25
N PRO A 84 -0.01 12.57 -5.49
CA PRO A 84 -0.03 11.68 -6.65
C PRO A 84 1.04 10.58 -6.59
N VAL A 85 2.17 10.80 -5.91
CA VAL A 85 3.23 9.80 -5.73
C VAL A 85 2.73 8.72 -4.77
N LEU A 86 2.12 9.11 -3.66
CA LEU A 86 1.53 8.18 -2.71
C LEU A 86 0.39 7.35 -3.34
N ILE A 87 -0.53 7.99 -4.05
CA ILE A 87 -1.62 7.32 -4.78
C ILE A 87 -1.05 6.25 -5.72
N SER A 88 0.04 6.59 -6.43
CA SER A 88 0.70 5.66 -7.35
C SER A 88 1.35 4.49 -6.63
N ARG A 89 1.98 4.72 -5.47
CA ARG A 89 2.52 3.65 -4.62
C ARG A 89 1.44 2.70 -4.13
N CYS A 90 0.31 3.20 -3.65
CA CYS A 90 -0.81 2.35 -3.23
C CYS A 90 -1.31 1.45 -4.37
N LYS A 91 -1.39 2.00 -5.59
CA LYS A 91 -1.72 1.20 -6.79
C LYS A 91 -0.67 0.14 -7.10
N LEU A 92 0.62 0.43 -6.90
CA LEU A 92 1.68 -0.56 -7.01
C LEU A 92 1.53 -1.67 -5.95
N TYR A 93 1.16 -1.35 -4.71
CA TYR A 93 0.88 -2.36 -3.68
C TYR A 93 -0.28 -3.28 -4.06
N ILE A 94 -1.38 -2.72 -4.59
CA ILE A 94 -2.48 -3.53 -5.17
C ILE A 94 -1.94 -4.45 -6.27
N SER A 95 -1.06 -3.95 -7.14
CA SER A 95 -0.47 -4.77 -8.20
C SER A 95 0.35 -5.95 -7.65
N ILE A 96 1.00 -5.80 -6.50
CA ILE A 96 1.73 -6.88 -5.83
C ILE A 96 0.77 -7.96 -5.35
N SER A 97 -0.32 -7.60 -4.68
CA SER A 97 -1.35 -8.55 -4.26
C SER A 97 -1.99 -9.29 -5.45
N LEU A 98 -2.17 -8.59 -6.58
CA LEU A 98 -2.63 -9.22 -7.82
C LEU A 98 -1.60 -10.24 -8.37
N MET A 99 -0.31 -9.98 -8.25
CA MET A 99 0.72 -10.96 -8.63
C MET A 99 0.69 -12.20 -7.74
N GLN A 100 0.55 -11.99 -6.42
CA GLN A 100 0.47 -13.08 -5.43
C GLN A 100 -0.78 -13.95 -5.64
N THR A 101 -1.85 -13.38 -6.17
CA THR A 101 -3.09 -14.10 -6.53
C THR A 101 -3.12 -14.58 -7.99
N LYS A 102 -1.97 -14.61 -8.69
CA LYS A 102 -1.79 -15.06 -10.08
C LYS A 102 -2.54 -14.23 -11.15
N ARG A 103 -2.99 -13.02 -10.81
CA ARG A 103 -3.65 -12.08 -11.74
C ARG A 103 -2.64 -11.21 -12.49
N TYR A 104 -1.68 -11.84 -13.17
CA TYR A 104 -0.51 -11.18 -13.76
C TYR A 104 -0.85 -10.10 -14.80
N ARG A 105 -1.86 -10.33 -15.65
CA ARG A 105 -2.28 -9.36 -16.68
C ARG A 105 -2.77 -8.05 -16.06
N ALA A 106 -3.57 -8.15 -14.98
CA ALA A 106 -4.08 -7.00 -14.26
C ALA A 106 -2.96 -6.24 -13.55
N ALA A 107 -2.06 -6.96 -12.86
CA ALA A 107 -0.89 -6.37 -12.23
C ALA A 107 -0.02 -5.60 -13.25
N ALA A 108 0.29 -6.23 -14.38
CA ALA A 108 1.10 -5.63 -15.43
C ALA A 108 0.46 -4.37 -16.05
N LYS A 109 -0.88 -4.32 -16.12
CA LYS A 109 -1.61 -3.13 -16.59
C LYS A 109 -1.48 -1.97 -15.60
N ILE A 110 -1.54 -2.25 -14.29
CA ILE A 110 -1.37 -1.23 -13.26
C ILE A 110 0.06 -0.68 -13.27
N ILE A 111 1.07 -1.55 -13.31
CA ILE A 111 2.48 -1.15 -13.30
C ILE A 111 2.80 -0.23 -14.47
N ARG A 112 2.39 -0.58 -15.69
CA ARG A 112 2.60 0.27 -16.88
C ARG A 112 1.94 1.64 -16.73
N ARG A 113 0.71 1.69 -16.21
CA ARG A 113 0.02 2.96 -15.95
C ARG A 113 0.77 3.81 -14.94
N GLN A 114 1.26 3.22 -13.85
CA GLN A 114 2.00 3.97 -12.83
C GLN A 114 3.38 4.40 -13.34
N TYR A 115 4.02 3.63 -14.22
CA TYR A 115 5.24 4.03 -14.90
C TYR A 115 5.03 5.27 -15.78
N SER A 116 3.91 5.34 -16.53
CA SER A 116 3.55 6.55 -17.27
C SER A 116 3.31 7.76 -16.35
N VAL A 117 2.69 7.56 -15.18
CA VAL A 117 2.52 8.61 -14.17
C VAL A 117 3.88 9.07 -13.62
N ALA A 118 4.79 8.14 -13.31
CA ALA A 118 6.14 8.46 -12.87
C ALA A 118 6.89 9.34 -13.88
N LYS A 119 6.74 9.04 -15.17
CA LYS A 119 7.30 9.83 -16.27
C LYS A 119 6.69 11.23 -16.35
N ALA A 120 5.37 11.35 -16.23
CA ALA A 120 4.69 12.64 -16.25
C ALA A 120 5.10 13.52 -15.05
N LEU A 121 5.23 12.92 -13.86
CA LEU A 121 5.66 13.61 -12.64
C LEU A 121 7.18 13.85 -12.56
N LYS A 122 7.96 13.27 -13.49
CA LYS A 122 9.43 13.24 -13.44
C LYS A 122 9.96 12.76 -12.07
N ASN A 123 9.27 11.81 -11.45
CA ASN A 123 9.58 11.36 -10.10
C ASN A 123 10.44 10.08 -10.13
N GLN A 124 11.74 10.25 -9.88
CA GLN A 124 12.72 9.17 -9.96
C GLN A 124 12.46 8.04 -8.95
N PHE A 125 12.02 8.39 -7.75
CA PHE A 125 11.67 7.40 -6.72
C PHE A 125 10.52 6.50 -7.19
N LEU A 126 9.46 7.08 -7.74
CA LEU A 126 8.32 6.32 -8.27
C LEU A 126 8.70 5.46 -9.48
N PHE A 127 9.63 5.94 -10.33
CA PHE A 127 10.21 5.14 -11.40
C PHE A 127 10.84 3.86 -10.85
N HIS A 128 11.71 3.97 -9.85
CA HIS A 128 12.37 2.81 -9.24
C HIS A 128 11.37 1.86 -8.56
N CYS A 129 10.32 2.40 -7.92
CA CYS A 129 9.24 1.54 -7.41
C CYS A 129 8.58 0.74 -8.55
N CYS A 130 8.28 1.37 -9.68
CA CYS A 130 7.68 0.66 -10.83
C CYS A 130 8.62 -0.42 -11.39
N GLU A 131 9.91 -0.13 -11.53
CA GLU A 131 10.91 -1.08 -12.01
C GLU A 131 11.06 -2.27 -11.07
N GLY A 132 11.15 -2.03 -9.76
CA GLY A 132 11.24 -3.10 -8.76
C GLY A 132 10.04 -4.04 -8.82
N VAL A 133 8.82 -3.50 -8.90
CA VAL A 133 7.60 -4.31 -9.02
C VAL A 133 7.54 -5.04 -10.37
N TRP A 134 8.02 -4.41 -11.44
CA TRP A 134 8.12 -5.02 -12.76
C TRP A 134 9.11 -6.20 -12.79
N MET A 135 10.24 -6.07 -12.10
CA MET A 135 11.20 -7.17 -11.93
C MET A 135 10.60 -8.32 -11.13
N LYS A 136 9.88 -8.02 -10.04
CA LYS A 136 9.14 -9.05 -9.28
C LYS A 136 8.15 -9.81 -10.18
N LEU A 137 7.36 -9.08 -10.99
CA LEU A 137 6.43 -9.70 -11.95
C LEU A 137 7.15 -10.66 -12.92
N ARG A 138 8.24 -10.20 -13.53
CA ARG A 138 9.02 -10.99 -14.49
C ARG A 138 9.59 -12.24 -13.83
N GLY A 139 10.16 -12.11 -12.63
CA GLY A 139 10.70 -13.24 -11.86
C GLY A 139 9.64 -14.32 -11.59
N ILE A 140 8.43 -13.92 -11.19
CA ILE A 140 7.32 -14.86 -10.95
C ILE A 140 6.92 -15.60 -12.23
N ILE A 141 6.81 -14.88 -13.36
CA ILE A 141 6.45 -15.47 -14.65
C ILE A 141 7.52 -16.46 -15.11
N GLU A 142 8.80 -16.08 -14.99
CA GLU A 142 9.90 -16.94 -15.43
C GLU A 142 10.03 -18.20 -14.56
N ASN A 143 9.89 -18.07 -13.23
CA ASN A 143 9.87 -19.22 -12.34
C ASN A 143 8.73 -20.20 -12.69
N SER A 144 7.55 -19.67 -13.04
CA SER A 144 6.41 -20.51 -13.46
C SER A 144 6.71 -21.30 -14.75
N ARG A 145 7.46 -20.70 -15.69
CA ARG A 145 7.89 -21.38 -16.93
C ARG A 145 8.94 -22.45 -16.66
N GLN A 146 9.89 -22.19 -15.77
CA GLN A 146 10.92 -23.15 -15.38
C GLN A 146 10.29 -24.38 -14.70
N ILE A 147 9.34 -24.18 -13.78
CA ILE A 147 8.61 -25.28 -13.15
C ILE A 147 7.89 -26.14 -14.19
N THR A 148 7.23 -25.51 -15.17
CA THR A 148 6.53 -26.23 -16.25
C THR A 148 7.52 -27.08 -17.06
N ARG A 149 8.62 -26.48 -17.53
CA ARG A 149 9.66 -27.20 -18.29
C ARG A 149 10.28 -28.36 -17.52
N ASN A 150 10.58 -28.16 -16.23
CA ASN A 150 11.16 -29.21 -15.39
C ASN A 150 10.18 -30.38 -15.21
N THR A 151 8.88 -30.09 -15.09
CA THR A 151 7.85 -31.13 -14.99
C THR A 151 7.74 -31.93 -16.28
N ASP A 152 7.79 -31.28 -17.44
CA ASP A 152 7.76 -31.94 -18.75
C ASP A 152 8.97 -32.85 -18.96
N ILE A 153 10.18 -32.42 -18.54
CA ILE A 153 11.40 -33.22 -18.60
C ILE A 153 11.26 -34.49 -17.74
N THR A 154 10.83 -34.36 -16.49
CA THR A 154 10.64 -35.50 -15.59
C THR A 154 9.57 -36.47 -16.09
N LEU A 155 8.54 -36.00 -16.79
CA LEU A 155 7.55 -36.88 -17.42
C LEU A 155 8.16 -37.67 -18.58
N ASN A 156 8.92 -37.02 -19.46
CA ASN A 156 9.58 -37.69 -20.59
C ASN A 156 10.62 -38.72 -20.14
N GLU A 157 11.38 -38.44 -19.07
CA GLU A 157 12.32 -39.41 -18.47
C GLU A 157 11.59 -40.67 -18.02
N LYS A 158 10.46 -40.54 -17.32
CA LYS A 158 9.64 -41.69 -16.88
C LYS A 158 9.02 -42.49 -18.03
N PHE A 159 8.65 -41.84 -19.13
CA PHE A 159 8.12 -42.55 -20.29
C PHE A 159 9.19 -43.37 -21.04
N ASN A 160 10.46 -43.00 -20.95
CA ASN A 160 11.56 -43.70 -21.63
C ASN A 160 12.17 -44.86 -20.81
N GLU A 161 11.74 -45.04 -19.55
CA GLU A 161 12.17 -46.15 -18.68
C GLU A 161 11.30 -47.43 -18.82
N HIS A 162 10.28 -47.41 -19.68
CA HIS A 162 9.35 -48.52 -19.93
C HIS A 162 9.39 -48.97 -21.40
#